data_AF-A0A2T7CNM2-F1
#
_entry.id   AF-A0A2T7CNM2-F1
#
_cell.length_a   1.000
_cell.length_b   1.000
_cell.length_c   1.000
_cell.angle_alpha   90.00
_cell.angle_beta   90.00
_cell.angle_gamma   90.00
#
_symmetry.space_group_name_H-M   'P 1'
#
loop_
_entity.id
_entity.type
_entity.pdbx_description
1 polymer ?
#
loop_
_entity_poly.entity_id
_entity_poly.type
_entity_poly.pdbx_seq_one_letter_code
_entity_poly.pdbx_strand_id
1 'polypeptide(L)'
;MDTVKAFKVYHTSHKKDVNETMRAEAVADGQPPLPSAEVVFKILSQNSSKTTFLKNAGIATPSSKSPLAGEEALHEGLGTERQDSAVLHQELEELKKKSEENDEALARTQRQYDELKKQQKDSNRILSQLLT
;
A
#
# COMPACT_ATOMS: atom_id res chain seq x y z
N MET A 1 -4.19 33.47 57.46
CA MET A 1 -3.23 32.62 56.72
C MET A 1 -3.34 33.03 55.25
N ASP A 2 -2.43 33.87 54.78
CA ASP A 2 -2.54 34.54 53.47
C ASP A 2 -2.21 33.58 52.32
N THR A 3 -3.17 33.39 51.42
CA THR A 3 -3.04 32.57 50.19
C THR A 3 -1.88 33.02 49.29
N VAL A 4 -1.52 34.31 49.36
CA VAL A 4 -0.36 34.89 48.66
C VAL A 4 0.96 34.34 49.20
N LYS A 5 1.06 34.05 50.52
CA LYS A 5 2.24 33.42 51.11
C LYS A 5 2.37 31.95 50.67
N ALA A 6 1.25 31.22 50.58
CA ALA A 6 1.25 29.83 50.11
C ALA A 6 1.70 29.72 48.64
N PHE A 7 1.24 30.61 47.77
CA PHE A 7 1.65 30.62 46.35
C PHE A 7 3.14 30.93 46.18
N LYS A 8 3.66 31.90 46.94
CA LYS A 8 5.09 32.26 46.90
C LYS A 8 5.98 31.13 47.45
N VAL A 9 5.53 30.43 48.50
CA VAL A 9 6.23 29.25 49.03
C VAL A 9 6.25 28.11 48.02
N TYR A 10 5.13 27.79 47.37
CA TYR A 10 5.07 26.72 46.35
C TYR A 10 6.01 27.01 45.17
N HIS A 11 6.03 28.25 44.70
CA HIS A 11 6.88 28.64 43.58
C HIS A 11 8.37 28.67 43.93
N THR A 12 8.72 29.05 45.17
CA THR A 12 10.12 29.09 45.64
C THR A 12 10.64 27.69 45.98
N SER A 13 9.78 26.79 46.47
CA SER A 13 10.13 25.38 46.73
C SER A 13 10.42 24.63 45.44
N HIS A 14 9.56 24.76 44.41
CA HIS A 14 9.83 24.15 43.10
C HIS A 14 11.09 24.72 42.43
N LYS A 15 11.40 26.01 42.64
CA LYS A 15 12.61 26.62 42.09
C LYS A 15 13.88 26.16 42.83
N LYS A 16 13.79 25.86 44.13
CA LYS A 16 14.87 25.23 44.90
C LYS A 16 15.07 23.77 44.48
N ASP A 17 14.01 22.97 44.37
CA ASP A 17 14.12 21.57 43.94
C ASP A 17 14.72 21.43 42.53
N VAL A 18 14.40 22.33 41.60
CA VAL A 18 15.05 22.34 40.28
C VAL A 18 16.52 22.74 40.37
N ASN A 19 16.91 23.67 41.26
CA ASN A 19 18.31 24.07 41.42
C ASN A 19 19.14 23.02 42.18
N GLU A 20 18.51 22.30 43.11
CA GLU A 20 19.14 21.31 43.99
C GLU A 20 19.21 19.93 43.30
N THR A 21 18.22 19.59 42.45
CA THR A 21 18.28 18.41 41.55
C THR A 21 19.35 18.56 40.46
N MET A 22 19.83 19.78 40.19
CA MET A 22 20.99 20.03 39.33
C MET A 22 22.35 19.87 40.04
N ARG A 23 22.36 19.70 41.37
CA ARG A 23 23.58 19.56 42.18
C ARG A 23 23.80 18.11 42.66
N ALA A 24 23.81 17.14 41.75
CA ALA A 24 24.49 15.87 41.99
C ALA A 24 24.73 15.10 40.68
N GLU A 25 25.60 15.63 39.83
CA GLU A 25 26.64 14.78 39.25
C GLU A 25 27.90 15.64 39.26
N ALA A 26 28.69 15.51 40.33
CA ALA A 26 30.07 15.98 40.30
C ALA A 26 30.74 15.16 39.21
N VAL A 27 30.91 15.77 38.03
CA VAL A 27 31.80 15.26 37.00
C VAL A 27 33.15 15.06 37.69
N ALA A 28 33.60 13.80 37.77
CA ALA A 28 34.95 13.50 38.19
C ALA A 28 35.89 14.39 37.38
N ASP A 29 36.71 15.16 38.08
CA ASP A 29 37.62 16.15 37.51
C ASP A 29 38.44 15.49 36.38
N GLY A 30 38.18 15.89 35.13
CA GLY A 30 38.86 15.36 33.94
C GLY A 30 38.00 14.74 32.83
N GLN A 31 36.70 14.51 33.01
CA GLN A 31 35.86 14.02 31.90
C GLN A 31 35.36 15.20 31.04
N PRO A 32 35.56 15.20 29.70
CA PRO A 32 35.05 16.27 28.84
C PRO A 32 33.53 16.39 28.98
N PRO A 33 32.99 17.63 29.07
CA PRO A 33 31.55 17.85 29.11
C PRO A 33 30.86 17.18 27.92
N LEU A 34 29.74 16.52 28.17
CA LEU A 34 28.95 15.91 27.08
C LEU A 34 28.62 16.96 26.02
N PRO A 35 28.72 16.61 24.73
CA PRO A 35 28.39 17.53 23.66
C PRO A 35 26.93 17.98 23.78
N SER A 36 26.66 19.25 23.50
CA SER A 36 25.34 19.85 23.73
C SER A 36 24.22 19.09 23.01
N ALA A 37 24.50 18.48 21.85
CA ALA A 37 23.55 17.65 21.12
C ALA A 37 23.10 16.41 21.91
N GLU A 38 24.02 15.77 22.64
CA GLU A 38 23.75 14.57 23.43
C GLU A 38 22.96 14.89 24.70
N VAL A 39 23.29 16.02 25.33
CA VAL A 39 22.51 16.56 26.46
C VAL A 39 21.07 16.85 26.03
N VAL A 40 20.90 17.52 24.88
CA VAL A 40 19.57 17.81 24.32
C VAL A 40 18.83 16.53 23.96
N PHE A 41 19.49 15.55 23.35
CA PHE A 41 18.88 14.25 23.02
C PHE A 41 18.39 13.50 24.26
N LYS A 42 19.20 13.47 25.34
CA LYS A 42 18.84 12.81 26.59
C LYS A 42 17.63 13.48 27.26
N ILE A 43 17.56 14.82 27.24
CA ILE A 43 16.43 15.59 27.75
C ILE A 43 15.15 15.32 26.92
N LEU A 44 15.27 15.29 25.60
CA LEU A 44 14.15 15.00 24.70
C LEU A 44 13.66 13.56 24.86
N SER A 45 14.56 12.59 25.01
CA SER A 45 14.23 11.17 25.22
C SER A 45 13.53 10.95 26.56
N GLN A 46 13.99 11.60 27.63
CA GLN A 46 13.40 11.48 28.97
C GLN A 46 12.02 12.14 29.09
N ASN A 47 11.75 13.19 28.30
CA ASN A 47 10.49 13.93 28.35
C ASN A 47 9.59 13.66 27.12
N SER A 48 9.89 12.62 26.33
CA SER A 48 9.26 12.35 25.02
C SER A 48 7.73 12.30 25.02
N SER A 49 7.10 12.01 26.16
CA SER A 49 5.63 12.00 26.30
C SER A 49 5.00 13.35 26.73
N LYS A 50 5.78 14.38 27.11
CA LYS A 50 5.29 15.64 27.68
C LYS A 50 5.91 16.92 27.08
N THR A 51 6.85 16.82 26.15
CA THR A 51 7.51 18.03 25.62
C THR A 51 6.60 18.81 24.67
N THR A 52 6.11 19.96 25.15
CA THR A 52 5.58 21.04 24.31
C THR A 52 6.64 21.61 23.37
N PHE A 53 7.93 21.37 23.63
CA PHE A 53 9.05 21.84 22.82
C PHE A 53 8.96 21.36 21.35
N LEU A 54 8.77 20.06 21.12
CA LEU A 54 8.65 19.52 19.75
C LEU A 54 7.38 20.06 19.05
N LYS A 55 6.27 20.19 19.79
CA LYS A 55 5.03 20.79 19.27
C LYS A 55 5.21 22.27 18.88
N ASN A 56 5.93 23.05 19.70
CA ASN A 56 6.20 24.46 19.46
C ASN A 56 7.22 24.68 18.33
N ALA A 57 8.15 23.73 18.15
CA ALA A 57 9.09 23.71 17.04
C ALA A 57 8.46 23.22 15.72
N GLY A 58 7.17 22.86 15.72
CA GLY A 58 6.48 22.32 14.54
C GLY A 58 6.93 20.91 14.14
N ILE A 59 7.73 20.24 14.97
CA ILE A 59 8.23 18.90 14.69
C ILE A 59 7.17 17.91 15.15
N ALA A 60 6.36 17.45 14.21
CA ALA A 60 5.38 16.40 14.45
C ALA A 60 6.11 15.13 14.90
N THR A 61 5.74 14.60 16.08
CA THR A 61 6.21 13.28 16.51
C THR A 61 5.73 12.22 15.52
N PRO A 62 6.53 11.18 15.23
CA PRO A 62 6.04 10.03 14.48
C PRO A 62 4.97 9.34 15.33
N SER A 63 3.72 9.73 15.11
CA SER A 63 2.57 9.01 15.63
C SER A 63 2.57 7.64 14.99
N SER A 64 2.55 6.57 15.81
CA SER A 64 2.14 5.25 15.37
C SER A 64 0.68 5.35 14.91
N LYS A 65 0.48 5.78 13.67
CA LYS A 65 -0.85 5.85 13.06
C LYS A 65 -1.27 4.40 12.80
N SER A 66 -2.38 4.01 13.42
CA SER A 66 -3.15 2.85 12.96
C SER A 66 -3.47 3.05 11.47
N PRO A 67 -3.59 1.96 10.67
CA PRO A 67 -3.99 2.07 9.27
C PRO A 67 -5.17 3.02 9.16
N LEU A 68 -5.02 4.06 8.33
CA LEU A 68 -6.12 4.98 8.10
C LEU A 68 -7.21 4.16 7.39
N ALA A 69 -8.49 4.36 7.69
CA ALA A 69 -9.59 3.61 7.06
C ALA A 69 -9.55 3.60 5.50
N GLY A 70 -8.91 4.61 4.90
CA GLY A 70 -8.65 4.65 3.46
C GLY A 70 -7.58 3.68 2.96
N GLU A 71 -6.60 3.31 3.78
CA GLU A 71 -5.53 2.36 3.42
C GLU A 71 -6.07 0.93 3.35
N GLU A 72 -6.90 0.51 4.31
CA GLU A 72 -7.60 -0.78 4.27
C GLU A 72 -8.54 -0.88 3.06
N ALA A 73 -9.33 0.18 2.78
CA ALA A 73 -10.22 0.21 1.62
C ALA A 73 -9.44 0.11 0.28
N LEU A 74 -8.25 0.71 0.19
CA LEU A 74 -7.38 0.59 -0.97
C LEU A 74 -6.83 -0.83 -1.13
N HIS A 75 -6.43 -1.47 -0.03
CA HIS A 75 -5.96 -2.85 -0.05
C HIS A 75 -7.07 -3.84 -0.47
N GLU A 76 -8.29 -3.65 0.04
CA GLU A 76 -9.46 -4.44 -0.36
C GLU A 76 -9.77 -4.27 -1.84
N GLY A 77 -9.80 -3.02 -2.34
CA GLY A 77 -10.05 -2.72 -3.76
C GLY A 77 -9.01 -3.32 -4.71
N LEU A 78 -7.72 -3.31 -4.34
CA LEU A 78 -6.68 -4.01 -5.10
C LEU A 78 -6.87 -5.52 -5.10
N GLY A 79 -7.38 -6.09 -3.99
CA GLY A 79 -7.71 -7.51 -3.89
C GLY A 79 -8.82 -7.91 -4.85
N THR A 80 -9.92 -7.14 -4.88
CA THR A 80 -11.05 -7.40 -5.78
C THR A 80 -10.65 -7.19 -7.24
N GLU A 81 -9.92 -6.13 -7.57
CA GLU A 81 -9.47 -5.87 -8.94
C GLU A 81 -8.57 -6.99 -9.49
N ARG A 82 -7.68 -7.54 -8.66
CA ARG A 82 -6.84 -8.69 -9.07
C ARG A 82 -7.66 -9.95 -9.30
N GLN A 83 -8.71 -10.18 -8.52
CA GLN A 83 -9.62 -11.31 -8.71
C GLN A 83 -10.43 -11.14 -9.99
N ASP A 84 -11.02 -9.96 -10.20
CA ASP A 84 -11.80 -9.64 -11.39
C ASP A 84 -10.94 -9.73 -12.66
N SER A 85 -9.71 -9.22 -12.60
CA SER A 85 -8.76 -9.36 -13.70
C SER A 85 -8.41 -10.81 -14.01
N ALA A 86 -8.31 -11.68 -13.01
CA ALA A 86 -8.06 -13.10 -13.22
C ALA A 86 -9.24 -13.79 -13.90
N VAL A 87 -10.47 -13.47 -13.48
CA VAL A 87 -11.70 -13.99 -14.11
C VAL A 87 -11.80 -13.55 -15.57
N LEU A 88 -11.61 -12.25 -15.85
CA LEU A 88 -11.64 -11.72 -17.21
C LEU A 88 -10.58 -12.36 -18.11
N HIS A 89 -9.38 -12.58 -17.59
CA HIS A 89 -8.32 -13.25 -18.35
C HIS A 89 -8.70 -14.70 -18.68
N GLN A 90 -9.33 -15.42 -17.74
CA GLN A 90 -9.81 -16.76 -17.99
C GLN A 90 -10.90 -16.79 -19.07
N GLU A 91 -11.89 -15.89 -18.98
CA GLU A 91 -12.96 -15.79 -19.98
C GLU A 91 -12.40 -15.47 -21.38
N LEU A 92 -11.38 -14.62 -21.48
CA LEU A 92 -10.72 -14.31 -22.75
C LEU A 92 -10.03 -15.52 -23.36
N GLU A 93 -9.31 -16.32 -22.56
CA GLU A 93 -8.67 -17.54 -23.05
C GLU A 93 -9.70 -18.58 -23.50
N GLU A 94 -10.80 -18.74 -22.76
CA GLU A 94 -11.91 -19.63 -23.16
C GLU A 94 -12.57 -19.16 -24.47
N LEU A 95 -12.81 -17.86 -24.60
CA LEU A 95 -13.41 -17.29 -25.81
C LEU A 95 -12.48 -17.43 -27.02
N LYS A 96 -11.19 -17.18 -26.83
CA LYS A 96 -10.16 -17.37 -27.86
C LYS A 96 -10.14 -18.82 -28.35
N LYS A 97 -10.12 -19.79 -27.42
CA LYS A 97 -10.18 -21.21 -27.78
C LYS A 97 -11.44 -21.55 -28.58
N LYS A 98 -12.61 -21.08 -28.15
CA LYS A 98 -13.87 -21.28 -28.89
C LYS A 98 -13.83 -20.65 -30.28
N SER A 99 -13.19 -19.49 -30.43
CA SER A 99 -12.99 -18.85 -31.74
C SER A 99 -12.15 -19.72 -32.66
N GLU A 100 -11.02 -20.23 -32.19
CA GLU A 100 -10.14 -21.11 -32.96
C GLU A 100 -10.85 -22.40 -33.40
N GLU A 101 -11.62 -23.02 -32.50
CA GLU A 101 -12.43 -24.21 -32.81
C GLU A 101 -13.51 -23.91 -33.87
N ASN A 102 -14.17 -22.76 -33.77
CA ASN A 102 -15.19 -22.33 -34.72
C ASN A 102 -14.60 -22.02 -36.10
N ASP A 103 -13.43 -21.38 -36.16
CA ASP A 103 -12.72 -21.12 -37.41
C ASP A 103 -12.30 -22.42 -38.11
N GLU A 104 -11.84 -23.42 -37.34
CA GLU A 104 -11.53 -24.73 -37.89
C GLU A 104 -12.79 -25.46 -38.41
N ALA A 105 -13.88 -25.42 -37.66
CA ALA A 105 -15.16 -25.99 -38.08
C ALA A 105 -15.69 -25.33 -39.37
N LEU A 106 -15.55 -24.00 -39.49
CA LEU A 106 -15.90 -23.25 -40.68
C LEU A 106 -15.03 -23.67 -41.87
N ALA A 107 -13.71 -23.79 -41.67
CA ALA A 107 -12.79 -24.23 -42.72
C ALA A 107 -13.11 -25.66 -43.21
N ARG A 108 -13.48 -26.57 -42.30
CA ARG A 108 -13.92 -27.93 -42.65
C ARG A 108 -15.21 -27.91 -43.47
N THR A 109 -16.19 -27.11 -43.04
CA THR A 109 -17.47 -26.95 -43.75
C THR A 109 -17.27 -26.40 -45.15
N GLN A 110 -16.41 -25.39 -45.30
CA GLN A 110 -16.07 -24.81 -46.61
C GLN A 110 -15.46 -25.85 -47.56
N ARG A 111 -14.51 -26.67 -47.08
CA ARG A 111 -13.91 -27.75 -47.89
C ARG A 111 -14.95 -28.76 -48.35
N GLN A 112 -15.88 -29.16 -47.49
CA GLN A 112 -16.95 -30.09 -47.85
C GLN A 112 -17.88 -29.51 -48.93
N TYR A 113 -18.22 -28.22 -48.82
CA TYR A 113 -19.02 -27.53 -49.82
C TYR A 113 -18.33 -27.50 -51.20
N ASP A 114 -17.04 -27.19 -51.22
CA ASP A 114 -16.26 -27.15 -52.47
C ASP A 114 -16.14 -28.53 -53.13
N GLU A 115 -15.94 -29.59 -52.34
CA GLU A 115 -15.91 -30.97 -52.84
C GLU A 115 -17.28 -31.38 -53.40
N LEU A 116 -18.38 -31.08 -52.71
CA LEU A 116 -19.72 -31.39 -53.18
C LEU A 116 -20.03 -30.67 -54.51
N LYS A 117 -19.63 -29.39 -54.62
CA LYS A 117 -19.78 -28.61 -55.83
C LYS A 117 -18.98 -29.19 -57.00
N LYS A 118 -17.79 -29.72 -56.74
CA LYS A 118 -16.98 -30.43 -57.73
C LYS A 118 -17.65 -31.72 -58.19
N GLN A 119 -18.11 -32.56 -57.24
CA GLN A 119 -18.84 -33.78 -57.54
C GLN A 119 -20.09 -33.52 -58.39
N GLN A 120 -20.85 -32.46 -58.08
CA GLN A 120 -22.01 -32.08 -58.87
C GLN A 120 -21.65 -31.72 -60.32
N LYS A 121 -20.56 -30.98 -60.53
CA LYS A 121 -20.07 -30.65 -61.87
C LYS A 121 -19.64 -31.91 -62.63
N ASP A 122 -18.93 -32.82 -61.97
CA ASP A 122 -18.48 -34.07 -62.57
C ASP A 122 -19.66 -34.98 -62.94
N SER A 123 -20.66 -35.12 -62.05
CA SER A 123 -21.91 -35.83 -62.35
C SER A 123 -22.65 -35.24 -63.56
N ASN A 124 -22.80 -33.91 -63.61
CA ASN A 124 -23.44 -33.24 -64.74
C ASN A 124 -22.68 -33.47 -66.05
N ARG A 125 -21.34 -33.50 -65.99
CA ARG A 125 -20.49 -33.79 -67.16
C ARG A 125 -20.72 -35.21 -67.68
N ILE A 126 -20.72 -36.19 -66.79
CA ILE A 126 -20.94 -37.61 -67.16
C ILE A 126 -22.34 -37.79 -67.76
N LEU A 127 -23.38 -37.22 -67.14
CA LEU A 127 -24.74 -37.27 -67.66
C LEU A 127 -24.83 -36.68 -69.06
N SER A 128 -24.18 -35.54 -69.30
CA SER A 128 -24.16 -34.90 -70.63
C SER A 128 -23.49 -35.78 -71.68
N GLN A 129 -22.43 -36.51 -71.33
CA GLN A 129 -21.74 -37.44 -72.23
C GLN A 129 -22.57 -38.68 -72.58
N LEU A 130 -23.42 -39.16 -71.65
CA LEU A 130 -24.27 -40.33 -71.88
C LEU A 130 -25.53 -40.02 -72.70
N LEU A 131 -25.96 -38.76 -72.71
CA LEU A 131 -27.14 -38.27 -73.44
C LEU A 131 -26.81 -37.77 -74.86
N THR A 132 -25.53 -37.83 -75.26
CA THR A 132 -25.04 -37.47 -76.59
C THR A 132 -24.76 -38.73 -77.40
#